data_AF-A0AAF0CA59-F1
#
_entry.id   AF-A0AAF0CA59-F1
#
_cell.length_a   1.000
_cell.length_b   1.000
_cell.length_c   1.000
_cell.angle_alpha   90.00
_cell.angle_beta   90.00
_cell.angle_gamma   90.00
#
_symmetry.space_group_name_H-M   'P 1'
#
loop_
_entity.id
_entity.type
_entity.pdbx_description
1 polymer ?
#
loop_
_entity_poly.entity_id
_entity_poly.type
_entity_poly.pdbx_seq_one_letter_code
_entity_poly.pdbx_strand_id
1 'polypeptide(L)'
;MPGKPNNCNLLQVLPEFLNGRKAFEHYAKHSKGVIIGKKGKLKAKPGGADVPEFTSYDAYISAARSFWSPSVRSGVLQGTRADGSILRFEQSTGYFGVMRNGKISTFFRPDGDAAAQLKYFKDQL
;
A
#
# COMPACT_ATOMS: atom_id res chain seq x y z
N MET A 1 -45.46 13.92 4.40
CA MET A 1 -44.10 14.31 4.86
C MET A 1 -43.59 13.24 5.82
N PRO A 2 -42.28 12.98 5.97
CA PRO A 2 -41.31 12.60 4.94
C PRO A 2 -40.53 11.33 5.36
N GLY A 3 -40.29 10.41 4.44
CA GLY A 3 -39.29 9.34 4.63
C GLY A 3 -37.97 9.76 4.01
N LYS A 4 -37.06 10.35 4.80
CA LYS A 4 -35.65 10.50 4.40
C LYS A 4 -35.05 9.09 4.26
N PRO A 5 -34.43 8.70 3.14
CA PRO A 5 -33.58 7.53 3.14
C PRO A 5 -32.35 7.82 4.00
N ASN A 6 -32.09 6.87 4.89
CA ASN A 6 -31.04 6.92 5.89
C ASN A 6 -29.67 7.07 5.23
N ASN A 7 -29.00 8.17 5.55
CA ASN A 7 -27.55 8.31 5.36
C ASN A 7 -26.87 7.27 6.26
N CYS A 8 -26.73 6.04 5.77
CA CYS A 8 -25.73 5.12 6.29
C CYS A 8 -24.37 5.71 5.94
N ASN A 9 -23.87 6.54 6.85
CA ASN A 9 -22.44 6.78 7.04
C ASN A 9 -21.82 5.40 7.34
N LEU A 10 -21.55 4.62 6.30
CA LEU A 10 -20.58 3.55 6.36
C LEU A 10 -19.30 4.27 6.79
N LEU A 11 -18.95 4.18 8.08
CA LEU A 11 -17.58 4.42 8.50
C LEU A 11 -16.77 3.42 7.67
N GLN A 12 -16.25 3.87 6.54
CA GLN A 12 -15.45 3.04 5.65
C GLN A 12 -14.23 2.66 6.45
N VAL A 13 -14.25 1.44 6.98
CA VAL A 13 -13.13 0.88 7.70
C VAL A 13 -12.00 0.81 6.69
N LEU A 14 -11.02 1.71 6.84
CA LEU A 14 -9.85 1.70 5.99
C LEU A 14 -9.17 0.34 6.16
N PRO A 15 -8.70 -0.27 5.06
CA PRO A 15 -8.14 -1.60 5.13
C PRO A 15 -6.87 -1.60 5.97
N GLU A 16 -6.63 -2.70 6.66
CA GLU A 16 -5.48 -2.87 7.54
C GLU A 16 -4.52 -3.93 7.00
N PHE A 17 -3.27 -3.89 7.47
CA PHE A 17 -2.38 -5.03 7.32
C PHE A 17 -2.93 -6.24 8.08
N LEU A 18 -2.40 -7.43 7.77
CA LEU A 18 -2.80 -8.67 8.44
C LEU A 18 -2.64 -8.61 9.97
N ASN A 19 -1.56 -7.98 10.45
CA ASN A 19 -1.30 -7.70 11.87
C ASN A 19 -0.20 -6.63 12.02
N GLY A 20 -0.02 -6.12 13.24
CA GLY A 20 0.98 -5.09 13.55
C GLY A 20 2.42 -5.50 13.26
N ARG A 21 2.77 -6.79 13.42
CA ARG A 21 4.11 -7.28 13.05
C ARG A 21 4.36 -7.17 11.55
N LYS A 22 3.40 -7.56 10.71
CA LYS A 22 3.51 -7.45 9.25
C LYS A 22 3.60 -5.99 8.82
N ALA A 23 2.76 -5.14 9.39
CA ALA A 23 2.82 -3.70 9.17
C ALA A 23 4.21 -3.13 9.48
N PHE A 24 4.79 -3.50 10.63
CA PHE A 24 6.13 -3.05 11.02
C PHE A 24 7.23 -3.60 10.11
N GLU A 25 7.16 -4.88 9.73
CA GLU A 25 8.08 -5.50 8.76
C GLU A 25 8.07 -4.73 7.43
N HIS A 26 6.90 -4.29 6.95
CA HIS A 26 6.78 -3.49 5.74
C HIS A 26 7.31 -2.06 5.92
N TYR A 27 6.98 -1.39 7.03
CA TYR A 27 7.52 -0.06 7.34
C TYR A 27 9.06 -0.10 7.42
N ALA A 28 9.64 -1.05 8.16
CA ALA A 28 11.08 -1.21 8.25
C ALA A 28 11.71 -1.43 6.87
N LYS A 29 11.10 -2.27 6.04
CA LYS A 29 11.60 -2.57 4.70
C LYS A 29 11.53 -1.36 3.76
N HIS A 30 10.38 -0.72 3.65
CA HIS A 30 10.09 0.25 2.60
C HIS A 30 10.43 1.69 3.01
N SER A 31 10.34 2.05 4.29
CA SER A 31 10.68 3.40 4.77
C SER A 31 12.07 3.50 5.39
N LYS A 32 12.58 2.42 6.01
CA LYS A 32 13.92 2.41 6.61
C LYS A 32 14.96 1.66 5.79
N GLY A 33 14.56 0.94 4.74
CA GLY A 33 15.48 0.12 3.96
C GLY A 33 16.05 -1.06 4.76
N VAL A 34 15.32 -1.56 5.75
CA VAL A 34 15.77 -2.64 6.65
C VAL A 34 14.87 -3.86 6.50
N ILE A 35 15.46 -4.99 6.10
CA ILE A 35 14.78 -6.28 6.05
C ILE A 35 14.99 -6.99 7.38
N ILE A 36 13.89 -7.26 8.09
CA ILE A 36 13.88 -8.04 9.32
C ILE A 36 13.69 -9.53 8.96
N GLY A 37 14.78 -10.28 8.98
CA GLY A 37 14.79 -11.72 8.72
C GLY A 37 14.35 -12.57 9.92
N LYS A 38 14.37 -13.89 9.73
CA LYS A 38 14.07 -14.87 10.79
C LYS A 38 15.04 -14.67 11.98
N LYS A 39 14.53 -14.85 13.21
CA LYS A 39 15.27 -14.67 14.46
C LYS A 39 15.88 -13.25 14.64
N GLY A 40 15.25 -12.22 14.07
CA GLY A 40 15.67 -10.83 14.27
C GLY A 40 16.90 -10.40 13.47
N LYS A 41 17.37 -11.20 12.50
CA LYS A 41 18.51 -10.82 11.65
C LYS A 41 18.15 -9.60 10.79
N LEU A 42 18.83 -8.49 11.01
CA LEU A 42 18.66 -7.27 10.22
C LEU A 42 19.57 -7.29 8.99
N LYS A 43 19.04 -6.89 7.84
CA LYS A 43 19.80 -6.69 6.60
C LYS A 43 19.39 -5.38 5.95
N ALA A 44 20.32 -4.72 5.27
CA ALA A 44 19.96 -3.63 4.37
C ALA A 44 19.15 -4.19 3.19
N LYS A 45 18.08 -3.49 2.82
CA LYS A 45 17.33 -3.75 1.59
C LYS A 45 18.20 -3.33 0.40
N PRO A 46 18.46 -4.23 -0.57
CA PRO A 46 19.07 -3.84 -1.84
C PRO A 46 18.22 -2.76 -2.51
N GLY A 47 18.85 -1.67 -2.97
CA GLY A 47 18.15 -0.49 -3.52
C GLY A 47 17.68 0.52 -2.47
N GLY A 48 17.82 0.23 -1.17
CA GLY A 48 17.48 1.17 -0.10
C GLY A 48 15.98 1.26 0.19
N ALA A 49 15.56 2.35 0.82
CA ALA A 49 14.17 2.64 1.15
C ALA A 49 13.41 3.16 -0.08
N ASP A 50 12.22 2.63 -0.32
CA ASP A 50 11.33 2.99 -1.43
C ASP A 50 10.53 4.28 -1.15
N VAL A 51 10.16 4.45 0.12
CA VAL A 51 9.33 5.55 0.62
C VAL A 51 9.97 6.16 1.87
N PRO A 52 11.20 6.71 1.74
CA PRO A 52 11.96 7.28 2.87
C PRO A 52 11.27 8.49 3.52
N GLU A 53 10.31 9.12 2.84
CA GLU A 53 9.53 10.24 3.37
C GLU A 53 8.69 9.88 4.60
N PHE A 54 8.32 8.60 4.77
CA PHE A 54 7.58 8.16 5.94
C PHE A 54 8.55 7.83 7.08
N THR A 55 8.91 8.85 7.85
CA THR A 55 9.90 8.73 8.93
C THR A 55 9.37 8.02 10.18
N SER A 56 8.05 7.89 10.32
CA SER A 56 7.36 7.22 11.44
C SER A 56 6.45 6.09 10.96
N TYR A 57 6.24 5.11 11.84
CA TYR A 57 5.35 3.98 11.58
C TYR A 57 3.91 4.44 11.32
N ASP A 58 3.37 5.34 12.15
CA ASP A 58 2.01 5.85 12.00
C ASP A 58 1.80 6.63 10.69
N ALA A 59 2.80 7.37 10.22
CA ALA A 59 2.72 8.07 8.94
C ALA A 59 2.65 7.07 7.77
N TYR A 60 3.49 6.02 7.80
CA TYR A 60 3.47 4.96 6.80
C TYR A 60 2.12 4.22 6.79
N ILE A 61 1.58 3.85 7.96
CA ILE A 61 0.30 3.15 8.05
C ILE A 61 -0.85 4.04 7.60
N SER A 62 -0.85 5.31 7.98
CA SER A 62 -1.87 6.27 7.55
C SER A 62 -1.82 6.45 6.03
N ALA A 63 -0.64 6.60 5.44
CA ALA A 63 -0.48 6.71 3.98
C ALA A 63 -0.95 5.44 3.25
N ALA A 64 -0.57 4.25 3.74
CA ALA A 64 -1.01 2.99 3.17
C ALA A 64 -2.54 2.85 3.23
N ARG A 65 -3.16 3.19 4.36
CA ARG A 65 -4.62 3.20 4.53
C ARG A 65 -5.30 4.20 3.58
N SER A 66 -4.78 5.43 3.50
CA SER A 66 -5.31 6.49 2.64
C SER A 66 -5.18 6.15 1.14
N PHE A 67 -4.11 5.45 0.74
CA PHE A 67 -3.93 4.95 -0.62
C PHE A 67 -5.04 3.96 -1.04
N TRP A 68 -5.54 3.19 -0.08
CA TRP A 68 -6.63 2.25 -0.30
C TRP A 68 -8.03 2.81 -0.03
N SER A 69 -8.13 4.07 0.42
CA SER A 69 -9.41 4.75 0.53
C SER A 69 -10.13 4.75 -0.83
N PRO A 70 -11.46 4.56 -0.85
CA PRO A 70 -12.26 4.65 -2.07
C PRO A 70 -12.52 6.10 -2.50
N SER A 71 -12.13 7.10 -1.70
CA SER A 71 -12.16 8.51 -2.13
C SER A 71 -11.31 8.68 -3.39
N VAL A 72 -11.95 9.16 -4.45
CA VAL A 72 -11.46 9.22 -5.84
C VAL A 72 -10.08 9.88 -5.90
N ARG A 73 -9.02 9.07 -5.86
CA ARG A 73 -7.69 9.47 -6.27
C ARG A 73 -7.65 9.36 -7.78
N SER A 74 -7.56 10.49 -8.46
CA SER A 74 -7.40 10.52 -9.91
C SER A 74 -6.03 9.93 -10.30
N GLY A 75 -5.97 9.20 -11.41
CA GLY A 75 -4.71 8.62 -11.90
C GLY A 75 -4.23 7.37 -11.14
N VAL A 76 -5.11 6.72 -10.36
CA VAL A 76 -4.84 5.38 -9.81
C VAL A 76 -5.29 4.32 -10.80
N LEU A 77 -4.32 3.55 -11.31
CA LEU A 77 -4.58 2.33 -12.04
C LEU A 77 -4.89 1.22 -11.04
N GLN A 78 -5.92 0.43 -11.33
CA GLN A 78 -6.29 -0.72 -10.52
C GLN A 78 -6.45 -1.95 -11.41
N GLY A 79 -5.97 -3.10 -10.95
CA GLY A 79 -6.22 -4.38 -11.60
C GLY A 79 -6.36 -5.51 -10.59
N THR A 80 -6.88 -6.63 -11.05
CA THR A 80 -7.15 -7.81 -10.22
C THR A 80 -6.41 -9.01 -10.79
N ARG A 81 -5.62 -9.69 -9.97
CA ARG A 81 -4.92 -10.93 -10.33
C ARG A 81 -5.87 -12.12 -10.40
N ALA A 82 -5.42 -13.19 -11.05
CA ALA A 82 -6.11 -14.48 -11.06
C ALA A 82 -6.35 -15.06 -9.65
N ASP A 83 -5.53 -14.73 -8.66
CA ASP A 83 -5.69 -15.16 -7.26
C ASP A 83 -6.66 -14.29 -6.44
N GLY A 84 -7.32 -13.31 -7.08
CA GLY A 84 -8.26 -12.38 -6.44
C GLY A 84 -7.60 -11.21 -5.72
N SER A 85 -6.27 -11.09 -5.73
CA SER A 85 -5.59 -9.92 -5.17
C SER A 85 -5.83 -8.67 -6.01
N ILE A 86 -6.06 -7.54 -5.36
CA ILE A 86 -6.22 -6.23 -6.01
C ILE A 86 -4.90 -5.49 -5.97
N LEU A 87 -4.48 -4.94 -7.10
CA LEU A 87 -3.29 -4.11 -7.24
C LEU A 87 -3.73 -2.68 -7.52
N ARG A 88 -3.05 -1.72 -6.90
CA ARG A 88 -3.19 -0.30 -7.22
C ARG A 88 -1.84 0.30 -7.54
N PHE A 89 -1.82 1.21 -8.49
CA PHE A 89 -0.66 2.03 -8.84
C PHE A 89 -1.09 3.48 -9.07
N GLU A 90 -0.52 4.41 -8.32
CA GLU A 90 -0.78 5.86 -8.44
C GLU A 90 0.35 6.52 -9.23
N GLN A 91 0.05 6.97 -10.45
CA GLN A 91 1.09 7.45 -11.36
C GLN A 91 1.79 8.74 -10.88
N SER A 92 1.09 9.58 -10.12
CA SER A 92 1.63 10.86 -9.63
C SER A 92 2.68 10.70 -8.54
N THR A 93 2.59 9.65 -7.73
CA THR A 93 3.47 9.40 -6.58
C THR A 93 4.42 8.22 -6.80
N GLY A 94 4.11 7.38 -7.79
CA GLY A 94 4.76 6.07 -8.00
C GLY A 94 4.34 5.03 -6.98
N TYR A 95 3.35 5.31 -6.12
CA TYR A 95 2.93 4.35 -5.10
C TYR A 95 2.25 3.15 -5.72
N PHE A 96 2.67 1.99 -5.25
CA PHE A 96 2.15 0.69 -5.59
C PHE A 96 1.69 -0.01 -4.31
N GLY A 97 0.57 -0.71 -4.40
CA GLY A 97 0.10 -1.54 -3.31
C GLY A 97 -0.60 -2.78 -3.80
N VAL A 98 -0.59 -3.80 -2.95
CA VAL A 98 -1.37 -5.02 -3.14
C VAL A 98 -2.30 -5.22 -1.94
N MET A 99 -3.56 -5.52 -2.23
CA MET A 99 -4.55 -5.95 -1.27
C MET A 99 -4.93 -7.39 -1.55
N ARG A 100 -4.98 -8.21 -0.50
CA ARG A 100 -5.40 -9.60 -0.58
C ARG A 100 -6.42 -9.86 0.52
N ASN A 101 -7.58 -10.42 0.17
CA ASN A 101 -8.67 -10.72 1.11
C ASN A 101 -9.06 -9.51 1.99
N GLY A 102 -9.13 -8.31 1.41
CA GLY A 102 -9.47 -7.07 2.12
C GLY A 102 -8.38 -6.54 3.07
N LYS A 103 -7.17 -7.14 3.07
CA LYS A 103 -6.04 -6.70 3.88
C LYS A 103 -4.92 -6.15 3.02
N ILE A 104 -4.26 -5.09 3.50
CA ILE A 104 -3.06 -4.53 2.86
C ILE A 104 -1.95 -5.58 2.95
N SER A 105 -1.51 -6.05 1.79
CA SER A 105 -0.39 -6.98 1.67
C SER A 105 0.94 -6.25 1.48
N THR A 106 0.96 -5.10 0.81
CA THR A 106 2.16 -4.27 0.65
C THR A 106 1.78 -2.85 0.20
N PHE A 107 2.67 -1.89 0.46
CA PHE A 107 2.60 -0.51 0.02
C PHE A 107 4.03 0.06 -0.09
N PHE A 108 4.45 0.47 -1.28
CA PHE A 108 5.79 1.00 -1.54
C PHE A 108 5.87 1.72 -2.89
N ARG A 109 7.03 2.26 -3.24
CA ARG A 109 7.32 2.83 -4.58
C ARG A 109 8.32 1.92 -5.30
N PRO A 110 7.98 1.29 -6.44
CA PRO A 110 8.95 0.49 -7.19
C PRO A 110 10.14 1.34 -7.67
N ASP A 111 11.31 0.72 -7.79
CA ASP A 111 12.52 1.38 -8.29
C ASP A 111 12.38 1.82 -9.76
N GLY A 112 13.19 2.79 -10.17
CA GLY A 112 13.24 3.30 -11.54
C GLY A 112 12.36 4.53 -11.78
N ASP A 113 12.27 4.94 -13.05
CA ASP A 113 11.44 6.07 -13.47
C ASP A 113 9.95 5.70 -13.62
N ALA A 114 9.12 6.68 -13.99
CA ALA A 114 7.67 6.48 -14.13
C ALA A 114 7.31 5.39 -15.16
N ALA A 115 8.11 5.22 -16.22
CA ALA A 115 7.88 4.19 -17.23
C ALA A 115 8.21 2.79 -16.68
N ALA A 116 9.32 2.66 -15.96
CA ALA A 116 9.71 1.43 -15.27
C ALA A 116 8.69 1.03 -14.18
N GLN A 117 8.19 2.00 -13.40
CA GLN A 117 7.17 1.77 -12.39
C GLN A 117 5.82 1.34 -13.00
N LEU A 118 5.40 1.97 -14.10
CA LEU A 118 4.19 1.56 -14.83
C LEU A 118 4.35 0.16 -15.42
N LYS A 119 5.53 -0.15 -15.97
CA LYS A 119 5.84 -1.50 -16.47
C LYS A 119 5.78 -2.52 -15.32
N TYR A 120 6.37 -2.20 -14.18
CA TYR A 120 6.30 -3.05 -12.99
C TYR A 120 4.85 -3.35 -12.61
N PHE A 121 3.96 -2.35 -12.56
CA PHE A 121 2.55 -2.59 -12.29
C PHE A 121 1.91 -3.55 -13.32
N LYS A 122 2.16 -3.34 -14.63
CA LYS A 122 1.61 -4.18 -15.69
C LYS A 122 2.12 -5.61 -15.66
N ASP A 123 3.41 -5.82 -15.35
CA ASP A 123 4.02 -7.15 -15.22
C ASP A 123 3.46 -7.93 -14.01
N GLN A 124 2.80 -7.25 -13.09
CA GLN A 124 2.26 -7.81 -11.85
C GLN A 124 0.77 -8.20 -11.94
N LEU A 125 0.08 -7.87 -13.04
CA LEU A 125 -1.31 -8.25 -13.30
C LEU A 125 -1.40 -9.67 -13.87
#